data_AF-L9X1Q6-F1
#
_entry.id   AF-L9X1Q6-F1
#
_cell.length_a   1.000
_cell.length_b   1.000
_cell.length_c   1.000
_cell.angle_alpha   90.00
_cell.angle_beta   90.00
_cell.angle_gamma   90.00
#
_symmetry.space_group_name_H-M   'P 1'
#
loop_
_entity.id
_entity.type
_entity.pdbx_description
1 polymer ?
#
loop_
_entity_poly.entity_id
_entity_poly.type
_entity_poly.pdbx_seq_one_letter_code
_entity_poly.pdbx_strand_id
1 'polypeptide(L)'
;MADDSQLEYEDGQTESQPEQAQRQTQAQQPATQSASSELPIKEGAVVGSIAVIATYLSHLLFTIIATADSTPAGDTEMVGVATAGGWSYLSALGTGFEAEGEPATLGDAPNHAAAFATSPFTLSTTVLALLTLGGALAAGYGIAKYTGTDNAVDAVKASATVVPPYLVFALLAAFLLTHTYSDELVVSFVGTETSSGSVAGLDAEQFFNSDGEVTSDLEFGPATTGAVLYAGLLIPAVLAVIGGLVTQWEDALETVMAKVTQ
;
A
#
# COMPACT_ATOMS: atom_id res chain seq x y z
N MET A 1 -54.31 15.00 81.58
CA MET A 1 -54.93 13.66 81.62
C MET A 1 -55.20 13.33 80.15
N ALA A 2 -54.28 12.62 79.49
CA ALA A 2 -54.24 11.15 79.38
C ALA A 2 -55.50 10.66 78.63
N ASP A 3 -55.46 9.84 77.58
CA ASP A 3 -54.40 9.08 76.92
C ASP A 3 -54.96 8.55 75.58
N ASP A 4 -54.07 8.16 74.67
CA ASP A 4 -54.12 7.03 73.72
C ASP A 4 -55.49 6.53 73.19
N SER A 5 -55.70 6.29 71.89
CA SER A 5 -54.86 5.53 70.96
C SER A 5 -55.66 5.32 69.67
N GLN A 6 -55.01 5.37 68.49
CA GLN A 6 -55.34 4.50 67.35
C GLN A 6 -54.34 4.74 66.18
N LEU A 7 -53.56 3.68 65.87
CA LEU A 7 -53.16 3.16 64.54
C LEU A 7 -52.36 4.13 63.64
N GLU A 8 -51.26 3.81 62.97
CA GLU A 8 -50.81 2.60 62.29
C GLU A 8 -49.36 2.89 61.81
N TYR A 9 -48.51 1.88 61.66
CA TYR A 9 -47.18 2.03 61.05
C TYR A 9 -47.32 2.09 59.52
N GLU A 10 -46.59 2.96 58.83
CA GLU A 10 -45.69 2.63 57.70
C GLU A 10 -45.13 3.88 56.96
N ASP A 11 -43.82 3.81 56.74
CA ASP A 11 -43.02 4.33 55.63
C ASP A 11 -43.10 5.80 55.19
N GLY A 12 -42.00 6.52 55.48
CA GLY A 12 -41.74 7.82 54.88
C GLY A 12 -40.38 8.41 55.23
N GLN A 13 -39.33 7.97 54.53
CA GLN A 13 -38.15 8.75 54.14
C GLN A 13 -37.35 9.45 55.26
N THR A 14 -36.31 8.77 55.75
CA THR A 14 -35.22 9.42 56.48
C THR A 14 -34.40 10.29 55.52
N GLU A 15 -34.53 11.61 55.69
CA GLU A 15 -33.57 12.60 55.21
C GLU A 15 -32.18 12.28 55.78
N SER A 16 -31.22 11.93 54.93
CA SER A 16 -29.79 12.21 55.18
C SER A 16 -28.94 12.04 53.92
N GLN A 17 -28.19 13.09 53.59
CA GLN A 17 -27.02 13.18 52.69
C GLN A 17 -27.25 13.53 51.20
N PRO A 18 -27.09 14.82 50.82
CA PRO A 18 -26.77 15.20 49.43
C PRO A 18 -25.25 15.26 49.14
N GLU A 19 -24.36 14.82 50.05
CA GLU A 19 -22.90 14.97 49.86
C GLU A 19 -22.20 13.77 49.18
N GLN A 20 -22.90 12.67 48.88
CA GLN A 20 -22.31 11.54 48.12
C GLN A 20 -22.64 11.54 46.62
N ALA A 21 -23.59 12.37 46.17
CA ALA A 21 -23.92 12.48 44.75
C ALA A 21 -22.90 13.30 43.94
N GLN A 22 -22.05 14.12 44.59
CA GLN A 22 -21.01 14.91 43.90
C GLN A 22 -19.64 14.23 43.81
N ARG A 23 -19.44 13.04 44.40
CA ARG A 23 -18.18 12.28 44.27
C ARG A 23 -18.23 11.13 43.28
N GLN A 24 -19.39 10.78 42.74
CA GLN A 24 -19.52 9.73 41.72
C GLN A 24 -19.62 10.25 40.28
N THR A 25 -19.62 11.57 40.07
CA THR A 25 -19.48 12.18 38.73
C THR A 25 -18.03 12.50 38.35
N GLN A 26 -17.05 11.87 39.03
CA GLN A 26 -15.61 12.07 38.79
C GLN A 26 -14.86 10.81 38.35
N ALA A 27 -15.57 9.74 37.95
CA ALA A 27 -14.94 8.58 37.31
C ALA A 27 -15.54 8.37 35.93
N GLN A 28 -14.69 8.46 34.90
CA GLN A 28 -14.95 8.17 33.49
C GLN A 28 -15.67 9.25 32.67
N GLN A 29 -15.20 10.49 32.78
CA GLN A 29 -14.91 11.20 31.53
C GLN A 29 -13.68 10.51 30.92
N PRO A 30 -13.70 10.10 29.64
CA PRO A 30 -12.46 9.78 28.97
C PRO A 30 -11.59 11.02 29.14
N ALA A 31 -10.42 10.84 29.75
CA ALA A 31 -9.42 11.88 29.78
C ALA A 31 -9.31 12.41 28.36
N THR A 32 -9.75 13.65 28.15
CA THR A 32 -9.33 14.46 27.03
C THR A 32 -7.83 14.30 26.99
N GLN A 33 -7.34 13.53 26.02
CA GLN A 33 -5.93 13.40 25.74
C GLN A 33 -5.44 14.82 25.52
N SER A 34 -4.84 15.34 26.57
CA SER A 34 -4.12 16.58 26.62
C SER A 34 -3.09 16.53 25.51
N ALA A 35 -3.41 17.15 24.39
CA ALA A 35 -2.54 18.01 23.59
C ALA A 35 -1.03 17.76 23.76
N SER A 36 -0.56 16.57 23.41
CA SER A 36 0.78 16.42 22.85
C SER A 36 0.60 16.41 21.34
N SER A 37 0.82 17.58 20.75
CA SER A 37 0.86 17.88 19.32
C SER A 37 2.04 17.16 18.65
N GLU A 38 2.08 15.83 18.78
CA GLU A 38 3.01 14.92 18.14
C GLU A 38 2.18 13.83 17.43
N LEU A 39 1.22 14.26 16.64
CA LEU A 39 1.34 14.36 15.18
C LEU A 39 0.88 13.04 14.57
N PRO A 40 -0.37 12.95 14.06
CA PRO A 40 -0.84 11.84 13.21
C PRO A 40 0.17 11.35 12.17
N ILE A 41 1.15 12.20 11.81
CA ILE A 41 2.30 11.87 10.98
C ILE A 41 3.17 10.73 11.55
N LYS A 42 3.46 10.70 12.87
CA LYS A 42 4.28 9.64 13.48
C LYS A 42 3.57 8.29 13.43
N GLU A 43 2.31 8.27 13.86
CA GLU A 43 1.46 7.08 13.88
C GLU A 43 1.17 6.60 12.46
N GLY A 44 0.90 7.54 11.56
CA GLY A 44 0.78 7.33 10.13
C GLY A 44 2.00 6.71 9.49
N ALA A 45 3.18 7.21 9.82
CA ALA A 45 4.44 6.67 9.33
C ALA A 45 4.66 5.23 9.82
N VAL A 46 4.36 4.92 11.08
CA VAL A 46 4.50 3.56 11.63
C VAL A 46 3.51 2.61 10.98
N VAL A 47 2.21 2.95 10.97
CA VAL A 47 1.16 2.09 10.40
C VAL A 47 1.35 1.95 8.89
N GLY A 48 1.68 3.05 8.20
CA GLY A 48 2.01 3.04 6.78
C GLY A 48 3.22 2.17 6.48
N SER A 49 4.29 2.25 7.28
CA SER A 49 5.46 1.37 7.10
C SER A 49 5.13 -0.10 7.30
N ILE A 50 4.36 -0.43 8.35
CA ILE A 50 3.90 -1.81 8.60
C ILE A 50 3.04 -2.30 7.42
N ALA A 51 2.14 -1.47 6.92
CA ALA A 51 1.28 -1.81 5.79
C ALA A 51 2.08 -2.02 4.50
N VAL A 52 3.03 -1.13 4.18
CA VAL A 52 3.95 -1.29 3.04
C VAL A 52 4.72 -2.60 3.17
N ILE A 53 5.35 -2.85 4.32
CA ILE A 53 6.16 -4.05 4.54
C ILE A 53 5.28 -5.31 4.44
N ALA A 54 4.12 -5.32 5.09
CA ALA A 54 3.22 -6.47 5.05
C ALA A 54 2.69 -6.75 3.64
N THR A 55 2.31 -5.71 2.88
CA THR A 55 1.85 -5.85 1.50
C THR A 55 2.98 -6.32 0.59
N TYR A 56 4.19 -5.76 0.72
CA TYR A 56 5.36 -6.20 -0.04
C TYR A 56 5.79 -7.63 0.28
N LEU A 57 5.86 -8.01 1.56
CA LEU A 57 6.20 -9.39 1.94
C LEU A 57 5.13 -10.39 1.49
N SER A 58 3.87 -9.97 1.49
CA SER A 58 2.79 -10.78 0.89
C SER A 58 3.03 -10.97 -0.61
N HIS A 59 3.39 -9.90 -1.33
CA HIS A 59 3.79 -9.97 -2.75
C HIS A 59 4.92 -10.94 -2.96
N LEU A 60 6.01 -10.75 -2.23
CA LEU A 60 7.18 -11.61 -2.33
C LEU A 60 6.83 -13.08 -2.05
N LEU A 61 6.02 -13.37 -1.03
CA LEU A 61 5.60 -14.73 -0.70
C LEU A 61 4.76 -15.37 -1.82
N PHE A 62 3.73 -14.70 -2.34
CA PHE A 62 2.92 -15.28 -3.42
C PHE A 62 3.69 -15.33 -4.73
N THR A 63 4.60 -14.40 -5.00
CA THR A 63 5.50 -14.51 -6.15
C THR A 63 6.35 -15.76 -6.01
N ILE A 64 6.99 -15.99 -4.85
CA ILE A 64 7.76 -17.23 -4.60
C ILE A 64 6.89 -18.46 -4.85
N ILE A 65 5.67 -18.50 -4.33
CA ILE A 65 4.74 -19.62 -4.52
C ILE A 65 4.39 -19.82 -6.00
N ALA A 66 4.12 -18.73 -6.72
CA ALA A 66 3.76 -18.79 -8.14
C ALA A 66 4.94 -19.16 -9.04
N THR A 67 6.15 -18.69 -8.71
CA THR A 67 7.37 -18.97 -9.47
C THR A 67 8.00 -20.32 -9.09
N ALA A 68 7.67 -20.89 -7.93
CA ALA A 68 8.14 -22.23 -7.55
C ALA A 68 7.64 -23.32 -8.51
N ASP A 69 6.53 -23.06 -9.22
CA ASP A 69 5.96 -23.96 -10.24
C ASP A 69 6.35 -23.55 -11.67
N SER A 70 7.12 -22.46 -11.84
CA SER A 70 7.64 -22.04 -13.15
C SER A 70 9.05 -22.59 -13.35
N THR A 71 9.19 -23.53 -14.27
CA THR A 71 10.51 -24.00 -14.74
C THR A 71 11.13 -22.93 -15.65
N PRO A 72 12.40 -22.55 -15.47
CA PRO A 72 13.07 -21.69 -16.45
C PRO A 72 13.05 -22.33 -17.83
N ALA A 73 12.83 -21.51 -18.86
CA ALA A 73 12.94 -21.92 -20.24
C ALA A 73 14.42 -21.91 -20.66
N GLY A 74 15.17 -22.96 -20.31
CA GLY A 74 16.58 -23.14 -20.71
C GLY A 74 17.62 -22.66 -19.70
N ASP A 75 18.89 -22.62 -20.12
CA ASP A 75 20.07 -22.19 -19.33
C ASP A 75 20.27 -20.66 -19.37
N THR A 76 19.19 -19.87 -19.33
CA THR A 76 19.26 -18.39 -19.38
C THR A 76 19.36 -17.77 -17.98
N GLU A 77 19.97 -16.58 -17.90
CA GLU A 77 20.17 -15.83 -16.65
C GLU A 77 18.84 -15.50 -15.93
N MET A 78 18.52 -16.22 -14.85
CA MET A 78 17.27 -15.96 -14.10
C MET A 78 17.37 -14.73 -13.22
N VAL A 79 16.36 -13.86 -13.31
CA VAL A 79 16.15 -12.76 -12.38
C VAL A 79 15.88 -13.33 -10.98
N GLY A 80 16.55 -12.79 -9.96
CA GLY A 80 16.32 -13.19 -8.58
C GLY A 80 14.85 -13.00 -8.16
N VAL A 81 14.31 -13.95 -7.39
CA VAL A 81 12.89 -13.97 -7.00
C VAL A 81 12.42 -12.69 -6.30
N ALA A 82 13.32 -12.02 -5.56
CA ALA A 82 13.03 -10.75 -4.92
C ALA A 82 12.81 -9.62 -5.95
N THR A 83 13.63 -9.58 -7.00
CA THR A 83 13.51 -8.62 -8.10
C THR A 83 12.24 -8.87 -8.90
N ALA A 84 11.96 -10.13 -9.27
CA ALA A 84 10.74 -10.50 -9.97
C ALA A 84 9.47 -10.19 -9.16
N GLY A 85 9.49 -10.45 -7.84
CA GLY A 85 8.38 -10.10 -6.94
C GLY A 85 8.19 -8.60 -6.80
N GLY A 86 9.28 -7.84 -6.76
CA GLY A 86 9.25 -6.39 -6.76
C GLY A 86 8.68 -5.79 -8.05
N TRP A 87 9.07 -6.32 -9.21
CA TRP A 87 8.51 -5.90 -10.50
C TRP A 87 7.02 -6.21 -10.60
N SER A 88 6.60 -7.41 -10.18
CA SER A 88 5.17 -7.76 -10.13
C SER A 88 4.37 -6.83 -9.22
N TYR A 89 4.90 -6.49 -8.04
CA TYR A 89 4.30 -5.53 -7.11
C TYR A 89 4.13 -4.14 -7.75
N LEU A 90 5.19 -3.61 -8.36
CA LEU A 90 5.16 -2.28 -8.97
C LEU A 90 4.24 -2.24 -10.20
N SER A 91 4.25 -3.30 -11.02
CA SER A 91 3.36 -3.42 -12.18
C SER A 91 1.88 -3.50 -11.80
N ALA A 92 1.54 -4.21 -10.71
CA ALA A 92 0.18 -4.22 -10.16
C ALA A 92 -0.30 -2.83 -9.71
N LEU A 93 0.62 -1.94 -9.39
CA LEU A 93 0.38 -0.53 -9.08
C LEU A 93 0.42 0.37 -10.33
N GLY A 94 0.46 -0.20 -11.55
CA GLY A 94 0.51 0.57 -12.79
C GLY A 94 1.84 1.25 -13.06
N THR A 95 2.92 0.87 -12.35
CA THR A 95 4.27 1.36 -12.63
C THR A 95 4.74 0.79 -13.97
N GLY A 96 5.21 1.67 -14.87
CA GLY A 96 5.87 1.27 -16.11
C GLY A 96 7.31 0.80 -15.87
N PHE A 97 7.95 0.28 -16.92
CA PHE A 97 9.34 -0.19 -16.88
C PHE A 97 10.16 0.58 -17.90
N GLU A 98 11.47 0.54 -17.73
CA GLU A 98 12.44 1.13 -18.63
C GLU A 98 13.56 0.12 -18.88
N ALA A 99 14.07 0.11 -20.11
CA ALA A 99 15.28 -0.61 -20.49
C ALA A 99 16.25 0.41 -21.10
N GLU A 100 17.42 0.61 -20.49
CA GLU A 100 18.39 1.65 -20.90
C GLU A 100 17.77 3.06 -21.04
N GLY A 101 16.75 3.35 -20.24
CA GLY A 101 16.00 4.60 -20.27
C GLY A 101 14.89 4.68 -21.34
N GLU A 102 14.75 3.67 -22.19
CA GLU A 102 13.64 3.57 -23.15
C GLU A 102 12.40 2.94 -22.50
N PRO A 103 11.17 3.40 -22.82
CA PRO A 103 9.96 2.85 -22.24
C PRO A 103 9.76 1.37 -22.56
N ALA A 104 9.59 0.57 -21.52
CA ALA A 104 9.39 -0.87 -21.61
C ALA A 104 8.16 -1.30 -20.79
N THR A 105 7.72 -2.54 -21.02
CA THR A 105 6.69 -3.22 -20.24
C THR A 105 7.29 -4.42 -19.53
N LEU A 106 6.58 -4.91 -18.51
CA LEU A 106 7.01 -6.12 -17.80
C LEU A 106 7.00 -7.38 -18.68
N GLY A 107 6.29 -7.35 -19.81
CA GLY A 107 6.33 -8.41 -20.83
C GLY A 107 7.61 -8.43 -21.64
N ASP A 108 8.34 -7.31 -21.70
CA ASP A 108 9.59 -7.18 -22.46
C ASP A 108 10.80 -7.70 -21.67
N ALA A 109 10.63 -7.96 -20.37
CA ALA A 109 11.66 -8.59 -19.55
C ALA A 109 11.87 -10.07 -19.97
N PRO A 110 13.04 -10.45 -20.51
CA PRO A 110 13.25 -11.72 -21.21
C PRO A 110 12.96 -12.97 -20.37
N ASN A 111 13.24 -12.93 -19.07
CA ASN A 111 13.01 -14.03 -18.13
C ASN A 111 11.85 -13.78 -17.16
N HIS A 112 11.05 -12.73 -17.40
CA HIS A 112 9.78 -12.48 -16.73
C HIS A 112 8.58 -12.91 -17.61
N ALA A 113 8.72 -12.86 -18.94
CA ALA A 113 7.69 -13.29 -19.89
C ALA A 113 7.34 -14.79 -19.78
N ALA A 114 8.32 -15.64 -19.48
CA ALA A 114 8.11 -17.08 -19.24
C ALA A 114 7.20 -17.34 -18.02
N ALA A 115 7.23 -16.47 -17.00
CA ALA A 115 6.34 -16.56 -15.84
C ALA A 115 4.89 -16.18 -16.21
N PHE A 116 4.69 -15.17 -17.05
CA PHE A 116 3.36 -14.73 -17.51
C PHE A 116 2.62 -15.75 -18.40
N ALA A 117 3.35 -16.64 -19.07
CA ALA A 117 2.75 -17.70 -19.88
C ALA A 117 2.01 -18.76 -19.03
N THR A 118 2.12 -18.70 -17.69
CA THR A 118 1.50 -19.68 -16.78
C THR A 118 0.26 -19.10 -16.07
N SER A 119 -0.87 -19.81 -16.16
CA SER A 119 -2.15 -19.44 -15.49
C SER A 119 -2.04 -19.21 -13.98
N PRO A 120 -1.22 -19.96 -13.21
CA PRO A 120 -0.98 -19.70 -11.79
C PRO A 120 -0.37 -18.32 -11.51
N PHE A 121 0.48 -17.82 -12.40
CA PHE A 121 1.11 -16.52 -12.25
C PHE A 121 0.09 -15.39 -12.35
N THR A 122 -0.76 -15.37 -13.38
CA THR A 122 -1.82 -14.36 -13.53
C THR A 122 -2.80 -14.33 -12.35
N LEU A 123 -3.19 -15.50 -11.83
CA LEU A 123 -4.05 -15.57 -10.65
C LEU A 123 -3.33 -15.01 -9.42
N SER A 124 -2.06 -15.37 -9.22
CA SER A 124 -1.25 -14.85 -8.11
C SER A 124 -1.10 -13.33 -8.18
N THR A 125 -0.79 -12.76 -9.36
CA THR A 125 -0.69 -11.31 -9.57
C THR A 125 -2.00 -10.61 -9.26
N THR A 126 -3.14 -11.21 -9.62
CA THR A 126 -4.47 -10.65 -9.33
C THR A 126 -4.77 -10.64 -7.83
N VAL A 127 -4.55 -11.76 -7.15
CA VAL A 127 -4.73 -11.87 -5.68
C VAL A 127 -3.81 -10.90 -4.96
N LEU A 128 -2.58 -10.76 -5.46
CA LEU A 128 -1.59 -9.84 -4.95
C LEU A 128 -2.01 -8.38 -5.10
N ALA A 129 -2.44 -7.97 -6.29
CA ALA A 129 -2.97 -6.62 -6.51
C ALA A 129 -4.09 -6.31 -5.49
N LEU A 130 -5.04 -7.22 -5.30
CA LEU A 130 -6.12 -7.05 -4.31
C LEU A 130 -5.61 -6.90 -2.88
N LEU A 131 -4.57 -7.64 -2.47
CA LEU A 131 -3.96 -7.52 -1.16
C LEU A 131 -3.28 -6.17 -0.95
N THR A 132 -2.59 -5.62 -1.96
CA THR A 132 -2.02 -4.27 -1.87
C THR A 132 -3.10 -3.22 -1.76
N LEU A 133 -4.12 -3.31 -2.61
CA LEU A 133 -5.22 -2.35 -2.61
C LEU A 133 -5.95 -2.36 -1.26
N GLY A 134 -6.28 -3.57 -0.76
CA GLY A 134 -6.92 -3.76 0.54
C GLY A 134 -6.04 -3.34 1.71
N GLY A 135 -4.73 -3.59 1.65
CA GLY A 135 -3.77 -3.22 2.68
C GLY A 135 -3.63 -1.70 2.85
N ALA A 136 -3.50 -0.96 1.75
CA ALA A 136 -3.44 0.51 1.79
C ALA A 136 -4.75 1.12 2.32
N LEU A 137 -5.89 0.56 1.92
CA LEU A 137 -7.21 0.99 2.39
C LEU A 137 -7.38 0.70 3.89
N ALA A 138 -6.99 -0.49 4.35
CA ALA A 138 -7.02 -0.87 5.76
C ALA A 138 -6.08 -0.01 6.62
N ALA A 139 -4.91 0.37 6.09
CA ALA A 139 -3.99 1.28 6.76
C ALA A 139 -4.62 2.67 6.95
N GLY A 140 -5.23 3.22 5.89
CA GLY A 140 -5.94 4.50 5.95
C GLY A 140 -7.08 4.50 6.97
N TYR A 141 -7.90 3.44 6.98
CA TYR A 141 -8.96 3.23 7.98
C TYR A 141 -8.40 3.13 9.40
N GLY A 142 -7.36 2.33 9.58
CA GLY A 142 -6.72 2.09 10.87
C GLY A 142 -6.19 3.37 11.50
N ILE A 143 -5.56 4.24 10.71
CA ILE A 143 -5.05 5.53 11.17
C ILE A 143 -6.18 6.47 11.54
N ALA A 144 -7.14 6.71 10.65
CA ALA A 144 -8.24 7.64 10.93
C ALA A 144 -9.03 7.25 12.19
N LYS A 145 -9.19 5.95 12.43
CA LYS A 145 -9.80 5.39 13.64
C LYS A 145 -8.92 5.57 14.87
N TYR A 146 -7.62 5.30 14.76
CA TYR A 146 -6.69 5.40 15.89
C TYR A 146 -6.47 6.85 16.34
N THR A 147 -6.39 7.77 15.38
CA THR A 147 -6.20 9.21 15.64
C THR A 147 -7.47 9.90 16.14
N GLY A 148 -8.60 9.20 16.24
CA GLY A 148 -9.86 9.74 16.75
C GLY A 148 -10.36 10.94 15.95
N THR A 149 -10.45 10.80 14.62
CA THR A 149 -10.84 11.92 13.75
C THR A 149 -12.29 12.31 13.97
N ASP A 150 -12.57 13.62 14.06
CA ASP A 150 -13.90 14.15 14.38
C ASP A 150 -14.74 14.52 13.14
N ASN A 151 -14.13 14.54 11.95
CA ASN A 151 -14.79 14.90 10.69
C ASN A 151 -14.03 14.32 9.49
N ALA A 152 -14.67 14.33 8.31
CA ALA A 152 -14.10 13.80 7.07
C ALA A 152 -12.77 14.45 6.64
N VAL A 153 -12.58 15.75 6.88
CA VAL A 153 -11.35 16.47 6.48
C VAL A 153 -10.16 16.01 7.32
N ASP A 154 -10.36 15.84 8.63
CA ASP A 154 -9.31 15.37 9.53
C ASP A 154 -9.02 13.89 9.33
N ALA A 155 -10.02 13.08 8.97
CA ALA A 155 -9.82 11.70 8.52
C ALA A 155 -8.93 11.62 7.28
N VAL A 156 -9.17 12.47 6.27
CA VAL A 156 -8.34 12.56 5.06
C VAL A 156 -6.90 12.93 5.39
N LYS A 157 -6.69 13.97 6.22
CA LYS A 157 -5.35 14.41 6.61
C LYS A 157 -4.61 13.32 7.38
N ALA A 158 -5.29 12.68 8.32
CA ALA A 158 -4.73 11.60 9.12
C ALA A 158 -4.35 10.43 8.21
N SER A 159 -5.24 9.94 7.35
CA SER A 159 -4.93 8.80 6.47
C SER A 159 -3.87 9.12 5.41
N ALA A 160 -3.76 10.37 4.94
CA ALA A 160 -2.70 10.77 4.00
C ALA A 160 -1.28 10.64 4.58
N THR A 161 -1.13 10.53 5.90
CA THR A 161 0.17 10.29 6.55
C THR A 161 0.74 8.89 6.29
N VAL A 162 -0.03 7.99 5.66
CA VAL A 162 0.44 6.71 5.13
C VAL A 162 1.38 6.87 3.94
N VAL A 163 1.26 7.96 3.18
CA VAL A 163 1.93 8.14 1.87
C VAL A 163 3.47 8.19 1.97
N PRO A 164 4.10 8.89 2.94
CA PRO A 164 5.55 9.01 2.95
C PRO A 164 6.31 7.67 3.02
N PRO A 165 5.91 6.68 3.85
CA PRO A 165 6.46 5.32 3.76
C PRO A 165 6.39 4.69 2.37
N TYR A 166 5.26 4.80 1.66
CA TYR A 166 5.12 4.27 0.31
C TYR A 166 6.02 4.99 -0.68
N LEU A 167 6.18 6.30 -0.55
CA LEU A 167 7.07 7.09 -1.40
C LEU A 167 8.54 6.72 -1.21
N VAL A 168 8.98 6.54 0.04
CA VAL A 168 10.34 6.05 0.34
C VAL A 168 10.54 4.65 -0.22
N PHE A 169 9.55 3.77 -0.03
CA PHE A 169 9.60 2.42 -0.58
C PHE A 169 9.70 2.42 -2.10
N ALA A 170 8.89 3.21 -2.79
CA ALA A 170 8.89 3.30 -4.26
C ALA A 170 10.24 3.78 -4.81
N LEU A 171 10.88 4.75 -4.15
CA LEU A 171 12.22 5.22 -4.51
C LEU A 171 13.27 4.12 -4.33
N LEU A 172 13.25 3.43 -3.19
CA LEU A 172 14.16 2.31 -2.94
C LEU A 172 13.93 1.17 -3.92
N ALA A 173 12.67 0.87 -4.23
CA ALA A 173 12.28 -0.18 -5.15
C ALA A 173 12.71 0.13 -6.59
N ALA A 174 12.56 1.36 -7.07
CA ALA A 174 13.05 1.76 -8.40
C ALA A 174 14.55 1.50 -8.55
N PHE A 175 15.35 1.80 -7.52
CA PHE A 175 16.80 1.58 -7.56
C PHE A 175 17.19 0.11 -7.35
N LEU A 176 16.70 -0.51 -6.26
CA LEU A 176 17.13 -1.85 -5.84
C LEU A 176 16.61 -2.98 -6.73
N LEU A 177 15.54 -2.72 -7.49
CA LEU A 177 14.95 -3.70 -8.39
C LEU A 177 15.40 -3.48 -9.84
N THR A 178 16.27 -2.52 -10.13
CA THR A 178 16.93 -2.48 -11.44
C THR A 178 17.88 -3.66 -11.55
N HIS A 179 17.80 -4.38 -12.67
CA HIS A 179 18.60 -5.57 -12.94
C HIS A 179 19.38 -5.38 -14.22
N THR A 180 20.62 -5.85 -14.22
CA THR A 180 21.55 -5.76 -15.33
C THR A 180 21.70 -7.14 -15.94
N TYR A 181 21.31 -7.28 -17.20
CA TYR A 181 21.49 -8.49 -17.98
C TYR A 181 22.83 -8.46 -18.71
N SER A 182 23.57 -9.56 -18.65
CA SER A 182 24.89 -9.69 -19.29
C SER A 182 24.97 -10.88 -20.27
N ASP A 183 23.91 -11.69 -20.34
CA ASP A 183 23.84 -12.87 -21.21
C ASP A 183 23.45 -12.53 -22.66
N GLU A 184 24.18 -13.11 -23.62
CA GLU A 184 24.03 -12.89 -25.07
C GLU A 184 22.64 -13.23 -25.61
N LEU A 185 22.01 -14.30 -25.11
CA LEU A 185 20.67 -14.71 -25.51
C LEU A 185 19.59 -13.78 -24.94
N VAL A 186 19.86 -13.20 -23.77
CA VAL A 186 18.93 -12.30 -23.07
C VAL A 186 18.97 -10.90 -23.67
N VAL A 187 20.16 -10.39 -23.95
CA VAL A 187 20.36 -9.07 -24.58
C VAL A 187 19.85 -9.07 -26.03
N SER A 188 20.00 -10.18 -26.76
CA SER A 188 19.51 -10.29 -28.14
C SER A 188 17.98 -10.35 -28.23
N PHE A 189 17.29 -10.88 -27.21
CA PHE A 189 15.83 -10.92 -27.14
C PHE A 189 15.21 -9.51 -27.07
N VAL A 190 15.87 -8.60 -26.35
CA VAL A 190 15.42 -7.20 -26.19
C VAL A 190 15.81 -6.33 -27.38
N GLY A 191 17.00 -6.56 -27.96
CA GLY A 191 17.54 -5.72 -29.04
C GLY A 191 17.09 -6.08 -30.46
N THR A 192 16.42 -7.21 -30.70
CA THR A 192 16.01 -7.61 -32.06
C THR A 192 14.52 -7.35 -32.33
N GLU A 193 14.24 -6.52 -33.36
CA GLU A 193 12.89 -6.13 -33.81
C GLU A 193 11.96 -7.31 -34.19
N THR A 194 12.48 -8.54 -34.23
CA THR A 194 11.77 -9.73 -34.70
C THR A 194 11.09 -10.55 -33.59
N SER A 195 11.38 -10.31 -32.31
CA SER A 195 10.71 -10.98 -31.18
C SER A 195 9.64 -10.08 -30.55
N SER A 196 8.58 -10.71 -30.05
CA SER A 196 7.46 -10.12 -29.31
C SER A 196 7.84 -9.58 -27.92
N GLY A 197 9.04 -9.01 -27.78
CA GLY A 197 9.62 -8.44 -26.56
C GLY A 197 10.75 -7.44 -26.86
N SER A 198 10.76 -6.86 -28.06
CA SER A 198 11.68 -5.77 -28.40
C SER A 198 11.22 -4.48 -27.76
N VAL A 199 12.09 -3.85 -26.98
CA VAL A 199 11.84 -2.50 -26.46
C VAL A 199 12.01 -1.53 -27.61
N ALA A 200 10.95 -0.82 -27.96
CA ALA A 200 10.96 0.11 -29.07
C ALA A 200 11.97 1.24 -28.78
N GLY A 201 13.00 1.37 -29.63
CA GLY A 201 14.05 2.38 -29.50
C GLY A 201 15.43 1.83 -29.14
N LEU A 202 15.53 0.54 -28.77
CA LEU A 202 16.82 -0.12 -28.58
C LEU A 202 17.28 -0.80 -29.87
N ASP A 203 18.48 -0.45 -30.31
CA ASP A 203 19.13 -1.08 -31.46
C ASP A 203 20.10 -2.17 -30.98
N ALA A 204 19.98 -3.39 -31.51
CA ALA A 204 20.91 -4.49 -31.20
C ALA A 204 22.39 -4.11 -31.37
N GLU A 205 22.72 -3.24 -32.32
CA GLU A 205 24.09 -2.78 -32.58
C GLU A 205 24.72 -2.01 -31.40
N GLN A 206 23.93 -1.55 -30.44
CA GLN A 206 24.43 -0.90 -29.22
C GLN A 206 24.99 -1.90 -28.20
N PHE A 207 24.57 -3.17 -28.28
CA PHE A 207 24.90 -4.19 -27.29
C PHE A 207 25.79 -5.29 -27.85
N PHE A 208 25.90 -5.43 -29.17
CA PHE A 208 26.71 -6.45 -29.82
C PHE A 208 27.81 -5.84 -30.67
N ASN A 209 29.00 -6.43 -30.63
CA ASN A 209 30.02 -6.15 -31.66
C ASN A 209 29.65 -6.84 -33.00
N SER A 210 30.40 -6.52 -34.04
CA SER A 210 30.26 -7.14 -35.37
C SER A 210 30.56 -8.65 -35.40
N ASP A 211 31.09 -9.22 -34.32
CA ASP A 211 31.35 -10.66 -34.15
C ASP A 211 30.21 -11.37 -33.38
N GLY A 212 29.19 -10.64 -32.91
CA GLY A 212 28.04 -11.16 -32.18
C GLY A 212 28.19 -11.26 -30.66
N GLU A 213 29.31 -10.79 -30.09
CA GLU A 213 29.55 -10.83 -28.64
C GLU A 213 28.94 -9.60 -27.95
N VAL A 214 28.42 -9.79 -26.72
CA VAL A 214 27.90 -8.71 -25.89
C VAL A 214 29.02 -7.74 -25.50
N THR A 215 28.89 -6.47 -25.88
CA THR A 215 29.82 -5.40 -25.56
C THR A 215 29.32 -4.44 -24.49
N SER A 216 28.02 -4.44 -24.21
CA SER A 216 27.39 -3.63 -23.18
C SER A 216 26.34 -4.44 -22.46
N ASP A 217 26.31 -4.32 -21.14
CA ASP A 217 25.21 -4.84 -20.35
C ASP A 217 23.91 -4.06 -20.65
N LEU A 218 22.77 -4.69 -20.37
CA LEU A 218 21.44 -4.09 -20.51
C LEU A 218 20.80 -3.91 -19.13
N GLU A 219 20.57 -2.67 -18.72
CA GLU A 219 19.81 -2.33 -17.52
C GLU A 219 18.30 -2.33 -17.80
N PHE A 220 17.56 -3.11 -17.02
CA PHE A 220 16.09 -3.15 -17.02
C PHE A 220 15.56 -2.93 -15.61
N GLY A 221 14.58 -2.06 -15.45
CA GLY A 221 14.02 -1.79 -14.14
C GLY A 221 12.70 -1.02 -14.17
N PRO A 222 12.10 -0.77 -13.00
CA PRO A 222 10.93 0.07 -12.90
C PRO A 222 11.26 1.50 -13.32
N ALA A 223 10.39 2.09 -14.14
CA ALA A 223 10.49 3.49 -14.50
C ALA A 223 10.43 4.35 -13.23
N THR A 224 11.51 5.06 -12.90
CA THR A 224 11.62 5.76 -11.60
C THR A 224 10.46 6.75 -11.41
N THR A 225 10.12 7.48 -12.47
CA THR A 225 9.00 8.43 -12.46
C THR A 225 7.66 7.72 -12.23
N GLY A 226 7.45 6.58 -12.90
CA GLY A 226 6.23 5.78 -12.75
C GLY A 226 6.11 5.20 -11.34
N ALA A 227 7.20 4.66 -10.79
CA ALA A 227 7.24 4.09 -9.45
C ALA A 227 6.89 5.13 -8.39
N VAL A 228 7.50 6.31 -8.45
CA VAL A 228 7.22 7.39 -7.49
C VAL A 228 5.79 7.89 -7.62
N LEU A 229 5.31 8.13 -8.85
CA LEU A 229 4.00 8.72 -9.08
C LEU A 229 2.87 7.75 -8.71
N TYR A 230 2.92 6.52 -9.21
CA TYR A 230 1.81 5.57 -9.04
C TYR A 230 1.94 4.78 -7.74
N ALA A 231 3.04 4.07 -7.55
CA ALA A 231 3.25 3.22 -6.38
C ALA A 231 3.59 4.02 -5.11
N GLY A 232 4.25 5.17 -5.25
CA GLY A 232 4.67 6.00 -4.12
C GLY A 232 3.64 7.02 -3.66
N LEU A 233 2.83 7.56 -4.58
CA LEU A 233 1.97 8.71 -4.29
C LEU A 233 0.49 8.44 -4.55
N LEU A 234 0.09 8.28 -5.82
CA LEU A 234 -1.31 8.33 -6.24
C LEU A 234 -2.13 7.18 -5.64
N ILE A 235 -1.69 5.93 -5.82
CA ILE A 235 -2.45 4.78 -5.36
C ILE A 235 -2.53 4.74 -3.83
N PRO A 236 -1.42 4.85 -3.08
CA PRO A 236 -1.47 4.88 -1.63
C PRO A 236 -2.32 6.03 -1.10
N ALA A 237 -2.21 7.23 -1.68
CA ALA A 237 -2.98 8.39 -1.24
C ALA A 237 -4.49 8.17 -1.45
N VAL A 238 -4.90 7.75 -2.64
CA VAL A 238 -6.32 7.53 -2.95
C VAL A 238 -6.91 6.44 -2.06
N LEU A 239 -6.23 5.31 -1.91
CA LEU A 239 -6.72 4.20 -1.10
C LEU A 239 -6.75 4.52 0.38
N ALA A 240 -5.69 5.16 0.90
CA ALA A 240 -5.66 5.56 2.30
C ALA A 240 -6.76 6.58 2.60
N VAL A 241 -6.99 7.54 1.70
CA VAL A 241 -8.10 8.51 1.82
C VAL A 241 -9.45 7.80 1.82
N ILE A 242 -9.69 6.88 0.89
CA ILE A 242 -10.94 6.09 0.88
C ILE A 242 -11.10 5.34 2.21
N GLY A 243 -10.04 4.67 2.68
CA GLY A 243 -10.05 3.97 3.96
C GLY A 243 -10.36 4.88 5.15
N GLY A 244 -9.78 6.08 5.16
CA GLY A 244 -10.07 7.10 6.18
C GLY A 244 -11.52 7.57 6.14
N LEU A 245 -12.03 7.88 4.95
CA LEU A 245 -13.41 8.36 4.78
C LEU A 245 -14.46 7.32 5.19
N VAL A 246 -14.17 6.02 5.09
CA VAL A 246 -15.06 4.96 5.60
C VAL A 246 -15.31 5.10 7.10
N THR A 247 -14.41 5.72 7.87
CA THR A 247 -14.66 6.00 9.30
C THR A 247 -15.67 7.13 9.54
N GLN A 248 -15.88 8.00 8.55
CA GLN A 248 -16.70 9.22 8.61
C GLN A 248 -17.75 9.26 7.48
N TRP A 249 -18.38 8.11 7.19
CA TRP A 249 -19.20 7.95 5.98
C TRP A 249 -20.39 8.92 5.91
N GLU A 250 -21.01 9.24 7.05
CA GLU A 250 -22.18 10.14 7.12
C GLU A 250 -21.78 11.58 6.78
N ASP A 251 -20.73 12.09 7.44
CA ASP A 251 -20.17 13.43 7.21
C ASP A 251 -19.57 13.60 5.80
N ALA A 252 -18.96 12.54 5.27
CA ALA A 252 -18.38 12.54 3.93
C ALA A 252 -19.47 12.71 2.86
N LEU A 253 -20.60 12.00 3.01
CA LEU A 253 -21.75 12.15 2.11
C LEU A 253 -22.38 13.54 2.20
N GLU A 254 -22.52 14.09 3.40
CA GLU A 254 -23.07 15.43 3.60
C GLU A 254 -22.19 16.50 2.91
N THR A 255 -20.87 16.38 3.05
CA THR A 255 -19.91 17.29 2.41
C THR A 255 -19.97 17.22 0.88
N VAL A 256 -20.11 16.01 0.32
CA VAL A 256 -20.23 15.82 -1.14
C VAL A 256 -21.56 16.35 -1.65
N MET A 257 -22.67 16.06 -0.97
CA MET A 257 -23.99 16.57 -1.35
C MET A 257 -24.07 18.10 -1.26
N ALA A 258 -23.49 18.71 -0.23
CA ALA A 258 -23.43 20.16 -0.09
C ALA A 258 -22.70 20.83 -1.27
N LYS A 259 -21.68 20.19 -1.84
CA LYS A 259 -20.97 20.68 -3.03
C LYS A 259 -21.71 20.47 -4.35
N VAL A 260 -22.57 19.45 -4.47
CA VAL A 260 -23.34 19.17 -5.69
C VAL A 260 -24.56 20.10 -5.82
N THR A 261 -25.06 20.60 -4.69
CA THR A 261 -26.18 21.56 -4.67
C THR A 261 -25.77 23.03 -4.86
N GLN A 262 -24.47 23.32 -4.97
CA GLN A 262 -23.91 24.64 -5.26
C GLN A 262 -23.57 24.79 -6.75
#